data_AF-Q0WY02-F1
#
_entry.id   AF-Q0WY02-F1
#
_cell.length_a   1.000
_cell.length_b   1.000
_cell.length_c   1.000
_cell.angle_alpha   90.00
_cell.angle_beta   90.00
_cell.angle_gamma   90.00
#
_symmetry.space_group_name_H-M   'P 1'
#
loop_
_entity.id
_entity.type
_entity.pdbx_description
1 polymer ?
#
loop_
_entity_poly.entity_id
_entity_poly.type
_entity_poly.pdbx_seq_one_letter_code
_entity_poly.pdbx_strand_id
1 'polypeptide(L)' 'VSGGLTNGSPDDKTNFSLLLNEMRQQMDALAGTNGKYYLLTIAGPVGPGSIRNLDLPGIAAAVDWINL' A
#
# COMPACT_ATOMS: atom_id res chain seq x y z
N VAL A 1 8.02 14.57 9.00
CA VAL A 1 8.97 13.79 8.17
C VAL A 1 8.86 14.24 6.72
N SER A 2 9.97 14.34 5.97
CA SER A 2 9.97 14.87 4.58
C SER A 2 9.65 13.82 3.51
N GLY A 3 9.23 12.61 3.88
CA GLY A 3 8.73 11.60 2.94
C GLY A 3 9.77 10.71 2.26
N GLY A 4 11.07 10.86 2.52
CA GLY A 4 12.12 9.97 1.99
C GLY A 4 13.53 10.56 2.08
N LEU A 5 14.57 9.73 1.96
CA LEU A 5 15.97 10.17 1.84
C LEU A 5 16.31 10.70 0.44
N THR A 6 15.55 10.25 -0.57
CA THR A 6 15.71 10.56 -1.99
C THR A 6 14.35 10.84 -2.63
N ASN A 7 14.35 11.45 -3.80
CA ASN A 7 13.13 11.61 -4.59
C ASN A 7 12.66 10.25 -5.14
N GLY A 8 11.33 10.08 -5.20
CA GLY A 8 10.70 8.97 -5.90
C GLY A 8 10.63 9.20 -7.43
N SER A 9 10.18 8.18 -8.14
CA SER A 9 9.89 8.24 -9.58
C SER A 9 8.41 8.57 -9.84
N PRO A 10 8.04 9.12 -11.01
CA PRO A 10 6.64 9.33 -11.38
C PRO A 10 5.80 8.04 -11.35
N ASP A 11 6.43 6.89 -11.64
CA ASP A 11 5.77 5.60 -11.71
C ASP A 11 5.44 5.02 -10.31
N ASP A 12 6.08 5.52 -9.25
CA ASP A 12 5.90 5.03 -7.88
C ASP A 12 4.44 5.07 -7.43
N LYS A 13 3.68 6.07 -7.88
CA LYS A 13 2.26 6.20 -7.58
C LYS A 13 1.46 4.96 -8.01
N THR A 14 1.68 4.52 -9.24
CA THR A 14 1.01 3.35 -9.81
C THR A 14 1.62 2.05 -9.29
N ASN A 15 2.95 1.99 -9.25
CA ASN A 15 3.69 0.80 -8.84
C ASN A 15 3.43 0.42 -7.38
N PHE A 16 3.23 1.40 -6.50
CA PHE A 16 2.89 1.12 -5.10
C PHE A 16 1.53 0.44 -4.96
N SER A 17 0.50 0.89 -5.68
CA SER A 17 -0.80 0.19 -5.72
C SER A 17 -0.67 -1.21 -6.31
N LEU A 18 0.10 -1.40 -7.38
CA LEU A 18 0.33 -2.72 -7.98
C LEU A 18 1.03 -3.68 -7.01
N LEU A 19 2.03 -3.20 -6.28
CA LEU A 19 2.73 -3.97 -5.26
C LEU A 19 1.78 -4.43 -4.16
N LEU A 20 0.94 -3.53 -3.63
CA LEU A 20 -0.01 -3.88 -2.58
C LEU A 20 -1.05 -4.89 -3.04
N ASN A 21 -1.54 -4.75 -4.29
CA ASN A 21 -2.45 -5.72 -4.89
C ASN A 21 -1.80 -7.11 -5.02
N GLU A 22 -0.56 -7.18 -5.48
CA GLU A 22 0.18 -8.45 -5.57
C GLU A 22 0.36 -9.09 -4.18
N MET A 23 0.74 -8.30 -3.17
CA MET A 23 0.85 -8.81 -1.79
C MET A 23 -0.48 -9.35 -1.28
N ARG A 24 -1.59 -8.62 -1.48
CA ARG A 24 -2.94 -9.06 -1.10
C ARG A 24 -3.30 -10.40 -1.74
N GLN A 25 -3.06 -10.55 -3.05
CA GLN A 25 -3.33 -11.79 -3.78
C GLN A 25 -2.53 -12.97 -3.23
N GLN A 26 -1.23 -12.80 -2.95
CA GLN A 26 -0.41 -13.86 -2.37
C GLN A 26 -0.85 -14.23 -0.94
N MET A 27 -1.22 -13.23 -0.14
CA MET A 27 -1.70 -13.43 1.23
C MET A 27 -3.05 -14.15 1.25
N ASP A 28 -3.94 -13.85 0.29
CA ASP A 28 -5.22 -14.54 0.11
C ASP A 28 -5.03 -15.98 -0.36
N ALA A 29 -4.10 -16.22 -1.28
CA ALA A 29 -3.75 -17.57 -1.71
C ALA A 29 -3.23 -18.39 -0.52
N LEU A 30 -2.35 -17.82 0.31
CA LEU A 30 -1.84 -18.47 1.52
C LEU A 30 -2.95 -18.73 2.55
N ALA A 31 -3.85 -17.76 2.75
CA ALA A 31 -5.03 -17.92 3.59
C ALA A 31 -5.92 -19.07 3.11
N GLY A 32 -6.09 -19.23 1.79
CA GLY A 32 -6.80 -20.37 1.20
C GLY A 32 -6.18 -21.73 1.52
N THR A 33 -4.86 -21.81 1.78
CA THR A 33 -4.18 -23.07 2.12
C THR A 33 -4.24 -23.45 3.60
N ASN A 34 -4.30 -22.47 4.50
CA ASN A 34 -4.10 -22.72 5.94
C ASN A 34 -5.18 -22.10 6.84
N GLY A 35 -6.17 -21.43 6.26
CA GLY A 35 -7.31 -20.83 6.95
C GLY A 35 -6.98 -19.62 7.83
N LYS A 36 -5.76 -19.06 7.75
CA LYS A 36 -5.37 -17.87 8.50
C LYS A 36 -5.66 -16.62 7.69
N TYR A 37 -6.25 -15.61 8.33
CA TYR A 37 -6.35 -14.28 7.74
C TYR A 37 -5.07 -13.49 7.99
N TYR A 38 -4.50 -12.91 6.92
CA TYR A 38 -3.29 -12.11 6.99
C TYR A 38 -3.63 -10.64 6.74
N LEU A 39 -3.25 -9.80 7.69
CA LEU A 39 -3.43 -8.35 7.62
C LEU A 39 -2.34 -7.71 6.76
N LEU A 40 -2.75 -6.91 5.78
CA LEU A 40 -1.90 -6.04 4.99
C LEU A 40 -2.21 -4.60 5.36
N THR A 41 -1.21 -3.88 5.88
CA THR A 41 -1.37 -2.50 6.37
C THR A 41 -0.20 -1.67 5.90
N ILE A 42 -0.39 -0.35 5.85
CA ILE A 42 0.69 0.59 5.53
C ILE A 42 0.75 1.72 6.55
N ALA A 43 1.94 2.30 6.73
CA ALA A 43 2.09 3.62 7.33
C ALA A 43 1.86 4.68 6.24
N GLY A 44 0.82 5.49 6.39
CA GLY A 44 0.46 6.54 5.45
C GLY A 44 0.93 7.92 5.92
N PRO A 45 1.16 8.88 5.00
CA PRO A 45 1.46 10.25 5.36
C PRO A 45 0.17 11.05 5.64
N VAL A 46 0.25 12.02 6.56
CA VAL A 46 -0.82 13.02 6.79
C VAL A 46 -0.64 14.31 5.99
N GLY A 47 0.52 14.52 5.37
CA GLY A 47 0.86 15.76 4.67
C GLY A 47 0.29 15.81 3.24
N PRO A 48 -0.37 16.91 2.82
CA PRO A 48 -0.98 17.02 1.48
C PRO A 48 0.05 16.93 0.34
N GLY A 49 1.33 17.29 0.60
CA GLY A 49 2.43 17.10 -0.35
C GLY A 49 2.62 15.64 -0.73
N SER A 50 2.69 14.75 0.27
CA SER A 50 2.90 13.32 0.06
C SER A 50 1.64 12.61 -0.42
N ILE A 51 0.46 12.98 0.11
CA ILE A 51 -0.83 12.37 -0.27
C ILE A 51 -1.11 12.48 -1.78
N ARG A 52 -0.73 13.59 -2.41
CA ARG A 52 -0.92 13.79 -3.87
C ARG A 52 -0.18 12.77 -4.75
N ASN A 53 0.90 12.20 -4.22
CA ASN A 53 1.72 11.21 -4.91
C ASN A 53 1.21 9.77 -4.71
N LEU A 54 0.12 9.58 -3.97
CA LEU A 54 -0.47 8.27 -3.71
C LEU A 54 -1.76 8.08 -4.51
N ASP A 55 -1.99 6.85 -4.94
CA ASP A 55 -3.29 6.38 -5.43
C ASP A 55 -4.07 5.80 -4.25
N LEU A 56 -4.69 6.70 -3.45
CA LEU A 56 -5.42 6.30 -2.25
C LEU A 56 -6.54 5.28 -2.52
N PRO A 57 -7.36 5.40 -3.59
CA PRO A 57 -8.36 4.37 -3.91
C PRO A 57 -7.75 3.00 -4.19
N GLY A 58 -6.67 2.93 -4.99
CA GLY A 58 -6.01 1.65 -5.29
C GLY A 58 -5.35 1.03 -4.07
N ILE A 59 -4.72 1.84 -3.21
CA ILE A 59 -4.17 1.41 -1.92
C ILE A 59 -5.28 0.85 -1.02
N ALA A 60 -6.38 1.60 -0.85
CA ALA A 60 -7.48 1.22 0.05
C ALA A 60 -8.22 -0.04 -0.41
N ALA A 61 -8.16 -0.40 -1.69
CA ALA A 61 -8.71 -1.65 -2.19
C ALA A 61 -7.86 -2.88 -1.79
N ALA A 62 -6.57 -2.69 -1.50
CA ALA A 62 -5.65 -3.78 -1.20
C ALA A 62 -5.38 -3.97 0.30
N VAL A 63 -5.37 -2.88 1.08
CA VAL A 63 -4.97 -2.89 2.49
C VAL A 63 -6.16 -2.95 3.44
N ASP A 64 -5.98 -3.55 4.60
CA ASP A 64 -6.95 -3.58 5.69
C ASP A 64 -7.15 -2.21 6.32
N TRP A 65 -6.05 -1.47 6.53
CA TRP A 65 -6.09 -0.08 6.96
C TRP A 65 -4.78 0.66 6.64
N ILE A 66 -4.87 1.99 6.71
CA ILE A 66 -3.75 2.92 6.62
C ILE A 66 -3.55 3.53 8.01
N ASN A 67 -2.35 3.36 8.59
CA ASN A 67 -1.96 3.97 9.85
C ASN A 67 -1.33 5.35 9.59
N LEU A 68 -1.97 6.44 10.04
CA LEU A 68 -1.62 7.82 9.70
C LEU A 68 -0.69 8.49 10.72
#